data_AF-A0A9W7FT31-F1
#
_entry.id   AF-A0A9W7FT31-F1
#
_cell.length_a   1.000
_cell.length_b   1.000
_cell.length_c   1.000
_cell.angle_alpha   90.00
_cell.angle_beta   90.00
_cell.angle_gamma   90.00
#
_symmetry.space_group_name_H-M   'P 1'
#
loop_
_entity.id
_entity.type
_entity.pdbx_description
1 polymer ?
#
loop_
_entity_poly.entity_id
_entity_poly.type
_entity_poly.pdbx_seq_one_letter_code
_entity_poly.pdbx_strand_id
1 'polypeptide(L)'
;MPLKMRGVLLKVALFCLIAVVSPLHMTRSTFLLTTSLQIFPSFDDPMNQKDVRVAEFRTSSRKESSSSSPVPPKPFAPVKFLVPAMRIRYEIDRLTTELDDPMFKLPLPSAYPLLLDSRTRTYTLRKAFDTYTGSLQFGEDYTLNVEGGQRKEMIRNDALPSVKQTITADLDLRDLYRNEILTTVQDLRAELDFEQRSDLVDVGELKGLVEKLANNMRLWLEGISKEDRQTALEIVKNST
;
A
#
# COMPACT_ATOMS: atom_id res chain seq x y z
N MET A 1 38.20 0.82 -15.58
CA MET A 1 37.84 2.21 -15.22
C MET A 1 37.98 2.36 -13.72
N PRO A 2 38.75 3.35 -13.22
CA PRO A 2 38.96 3.53 -11.79
C PRO A 2 37.66 3.94 -11.08
N LEU A 3 37.36 3.30 -9.94
CA LEU A 3 36.17 3.51 -9.11
C LEU A 3 35.88 4.98 -8.79
N LYS A 4 36.91 5.84 -8.76
CA LYS A 4 36.77 7.29 -8.56
C LYS A 4 35.97 8.04 -9.65
N MET A 5 35.94 7.57 -10.90
CA MET A 5 35.16 8.24 -11.95
C MET A 5 33.66 7.94 -11.90
N ARG A 6 33.25 6.84 -11.25
CA ARG A 6 31.83 6.47 -11.11
C ARG A 6 31.09 7.43 -10.16
N GLY A 7 31.73 7.84 -9.06
CA GLY A 7 31.16 8.82 -8.13
C GLY A 7 30.97 10.22 -8.72
N VAL A 8 31.86 10.66 -9.62
CA VAL A 8 31.76 11.99 -10.25
C VAL A 8 30.63 12.06 -11.28
N LEU A 9 30.47 11.02 -12.12
CA LEU A 9 29.35 10.93 -13.07
C LEU A 9 27.98 10.84 -12.37
N LEU A 10 27.94 10.17 -11.20
CA LEU A 10 26.77 10.06 -10.34
C LEU A 10 26.39 11.43 -9.73
N LYS A 11 27.39 12.16 -9.19
CA LYS A 11 27.20 13.53 -8.65
C LYS A 11 26.79 14.54 -9.72
N VAL A 12 27.29 14.43 -10.96
CA VAL A 12 26.94 15.32 -12.09
C VAL A 12 25.52 15.04 -12.65
N ALA A 13 25.11 13.77 -12.75
CA ALA A 13 23.75 13.42 -13.17
C ALA A 13 22.68 13.91 -12.18
N LEU A 14 23.01 13.90 -10.89
CA LEU A 14 22.13 14.39 -9.82
C LEU A 14 22.06 15.93 -9.76
N PHE A 15 23.14 16.63 -10.06
CA PHE A 15 23.15 18.10 -10.13
C PHE A 15 22.32 18.64 -11.31
N CYS A 16 22.31 17.94 -12.44
CA CYS A 16 21.44 18.26 -13.58
C CYS A 16 19.94 18.05 -13.28
N LEU A 17 19.59 17.27 -12.25
CA LEU A 17 18.19 17.05 -11.86
C LEU A 17 17.58 18.25 -11.14
N ILE A 18 18.39 18.93 -10.33
CA ILE A 18 17.97 20.07 -9.52
C ILE A 18 17.85 21.34 -10.39
N ALA A 19 18.58 21.42 -11.50
CA ALA A 19 18.57 22.57 -12.40
C ALA A 19 17.41 22.58 -13.42
N VAL A 20 16.65 21.48 -13.60
CA VAL A 20 15.55 21.39 -14.59
C VAL A 20 14.16 21.61 -13.96
N VAL A 21 14.07 21.74 -12.64
CA VAL A 21 12.81 22.07 -11.94
C VAL A 21 12.88 23.45 -11.28
N SER A 22 13.21 24.47 -12.06
CA SER A 22 12.78 25.88 -11.92
C SER A 22 13.54 26.72 -12.94
N PRO A 23 12.85 27.23 -13.97
CA PRO A 23 12.02 28.40 -13.73
C PRO A 23 10.70 28.36 -14.50
N LEU A 24 9.58 28.51 -13.80
CA LEU A 24 8.44 29.24 -14.35
C LEU A 24 7.69 29.91 -13.19
N HIS A 25 8.11 31.13 -12.95
CA HIS A 25 7.37 32.14 -12.21
C HIS A 25 5.96 32.31 -12.79
N MET A 26 5.00 32.46 -11.87
CA MET A 26 3.87 33.40 -11.95
C MET A 26 3.04 33.42 -13.24
N THR A 27 1.85 32.84 -13.15
CA THR A 27 0.64 33.63 -13.41
C THR A 27 -0.36 33.41 -12.29
N ARG A 28 -0.75 34.53 -11.68
CA ARG A 28 -1.84 34.65 -10.71
C ARG A 28 -3.12 34.08 -11.32
N SER A 29 -3.80 33.19 -10.60
CA SER A 29 -5.26 33.17 -10.64
C SER A 29 -5.77 32.78 -9.26
N THR A 30 -6.22 33.79 -8.53
CA THR A 30 -7.01 33.70 -7.31
C THR A 30 -8.30 32.94 -7.61
N PHE A 31 -8.40 31.71 -7.14
CA PHE A 31 -9.67 31.04 -6.91
C PHE A 31 -9.80 30.74 -5.43
N LEU A 32 -10.61 31.55 -4.75
CA LEU A 32 -11.10 31.28 -3.40
C LEU A 32 -12.04 30.09 -3.48
N LEU A 33 -11.58 28.92 -3.01
CA LEU A 33 -12.45 27.84 -2.60
C LEU A 33 -12.25 27.60 -1.11
N THR A 34 -13.15 28.19 -0.34
CA THR A 34 -13.44 27.84 1.03
C THR A 34 -14.02 26.43 1.06
N THR A 35 -13.19 25.42 1.30
CA THR A 35 -13.66 24.07 1.61
C THR A 35 -13.66 23.90 3.12
N SER A 36 -14.86 23.91 3.67
CA SER A 36 -15.16 23.64 5.07
C SER A 36 -14.60 22.28 5.47
N LEU A 37 -13.75 22.25 6.50
CA LEU A 37 -13.37 21.05 7.24
C LEU A 37 -14.64 20.44 7.85
N GLN A 38 -15.14 19.37 7.26
CA GLN A 38 -16.07 18.48 7.96
C GLN A 38 -15.25 17.62 8.91
N ILE A 39 -15.32 18.00 10.18
CA ILE A 39 -14.91 17.23 11.35
C ILE A 39 -15.71 15.93 11.33
N PHE A 40 -15.01 14.79 11.31
CA PHE A 40 -15.62 13.48 11.54
C PHE A 40 -16.31 13.50 12.91
N PRO A 41 -17.58 13.09 13.04
CA PRO A 41 -18.18 12.92 14.34
C PRO A 41 -17.43 11.80 15.09
N SER A 42 -16.98 12.13 16.30
CA SER A 42 -16.52 11.16 17.30
C SER A 42 -17.63 10.12 17.49
N PHE A 43 -17.28 8.86 17.27
CA PHE A 43 -18.18 7.72 17.36
C PHE A 43 -18.10 7.13 18.77
N ASP A 44 -18.49 7.93 19.77
CA ASP A 44 -18.71 7.48 21.14
C ASP A 44 -20.20 7.47 21.43
N ASP A 45 -20.91 6.46 20.91
CA ASP A 45 -22.29 6.17 21.29
C ASP A 45 -22.31 4.91 22.18
N PRO A 46 -22.79 5.00 23.44
CA PRO A 46 -22.88 3.86 24.33
C PRO A 46 -23.92 2.85 23.82
N MET A 47 -23.50 1.58 23.75
CA MET A 47 -24.29 0.43 23.31
C MET A 47 -25.73 0.43 23.85
N ASN A 48 -26.70 0.56 22.95
CA ASN A 48 -28.08 0.17 23.19
C ASN A 48 -28.20 -1.35 22.96
N GLN A 49 -28.09 -2.11 24.04
CA GLN A 49 -28.15 -3.57 24.07
C GLN A 49 -29.61 -4.04 24.09
N LYS A 50 -30.34 -3.86 22.99
CA LYS A 50 -31.66 -4.47 22.78
C LYS A 50 -31.82 -4.86 21.32
N ASP A 51 -31.52 -6.13 21.05
CA ASP A 51 -32.22 -7.01 20.10
C ASP A 51 -31.32 -8.20 19.74
N VAL A 52 -31.13 -9.10 20.71
CA VAL A 52 -30.63 -10.45 20.44
C VAL A 52 -31.79 -11.24 19.82
N ARG A 53 -31.94 -11.16 18.50
CA ARG A 53 -32.75 -12.13 17.75
C ARG A 53 -31.90 -13.37 17.51
N VAL A 54 -32.25 -14.43 18.22
CA VAL A 54 -31.72 -15.78 18.04
C VAL A 54 -31.91 -16.18 16.57
N ALA A 55 -30.81 -16.33 15.84
CA ALA A 55 -30.83 -16.87 14.49
C ALA A 55 -31.21 -18.36 14.56
N GLU A 56 -32.38 -18.71 14.03
CA GLU A 56 -32.80 -20.09 13.87
C GLU A 56 -31.83 -20.84 12.95
N PHE A 57 -31.20 -21.87 13.53
CA PHE A 57 -30.25 -22.73 12.86
C PHE A 57 -31.00 -23.69 11.91
N ARG A 58 -31.14 -23.31 10.63
CA ARG A 58 -31.67 -24.20 9.58
C ARG A 58 -30.59 -25.21 9.15
N THR A 59 -30.70 -26.44 9.65
CA THR A 59 -29.96 -27.59 9.10
C THR A 59 -30.65 -28.08 7.82
N SER A 60 -30.25 -27.56 6.67
CA SER A 60 -30.60 -28.17 5.38
C SER A 60 -29.53 -29.19 4.99
N SER A 61 -29.88 -30.47 5.03
CA SER A 61 -29.14 -31.52 4.36
C SER A 61 -29.19 -31.26 2.84
N ARG A 62 -28.07 -30.86 2.24
CA ARG A 62 -27.98 -30.65 0.79
C ARG A 62 -26.85 -31.50 0.21
N LYS A 63 -27.32 -32.44 -0.60
CA LYS A 63 -26.65 -33.31 -1.57
C LYS A 63 -25.34 -32.71 -2.11
N GLU A 64 -24.27 -33.50 -2.00
CA GLU A 64 -22.98 -33.29 -2.65
C GLU A 64 -23.15 -33.27 -4.17
N SER A 65 -23.12 -32.08 -4.74
CA SER A 65 -22.75 -31.86 -6.14
C SER A 65 -21.61 -30.84 -6.12
N SER A 66 -20.55 -31.18 -6.87
CA SER A 66 -19.33 -30.40 -7.07
C SER A 66 -19.65 -28.98 -7.56
N SER A 67 -19.95 -28.10 -6.61
CA SER A 67 -20.18 -26.69 -6.82
C SER A 67 -19.00 -25.97 -6.19
N SER A 68 -18.25 -25.24 -7.00
CA SER A 68 -17.34 -24.19 -6.55
C SER A 68 -18.15 -23.25 -5.68
N SER A 69 -18.11 -23.46 -4.37
CA SER A 69 -18.77 -22.57 -3.41
C SER A 69 -18.23 -21.17 -3.68
N PRO A 70 -19.10 -20.17 -3.90
CA PRO A 70 -18.65 -18.81 -4.11
C PRO A 70 -17.89 -18.40 -2.85
N VAL A 71 -16.57 -18.30 -2.97
CA VAL A 71 -15.71 -17.77 -1.91
C VAL A 71 -16.31 -16.40 -1.56
N PRO A 72 -16.73 -16.18 -0.30
CA PRO A 72 -17.33 -14.91 0.07
C PRO A 72 -16.33 -13.81 -0.30
N PRO A 73 -16.81 -12.74 -0.96
CA PRO A 73 -15.91 -11.78 -1.57
C PRO A 73 -15.08 -11.15 -0.46
N LYS A 74 -13.75 -11.16 -0.65
CA LYS A 74 -12.84 -10.29 0.11
C LYS A 74 -13.41 -8.86 0.12
N PRO A 75 -13.10 -8.06 1.15
CA PRO A 75 -13.49 -6.66 1.13
C PRO A 75 -13.03 -6.04 -0.20
N PHE A 76 -13.95 -5.36 -0.87
CA PHE A 76 -13.75 -4.90 -2.23
C PHE A 76 -13.89 -3.39 -2.31
N ALA A 77 -13.16 -2.78 -3.22
CA ALA A 77 -13.30 -1.39 -3.59
C ALA A 77 -13.14 -1.27 -5.11
N PRO A 78 -13.74 -0.26 -5.76
CA PRO A 78 -13.54 -0.04 -7.19
C PRO A 78 -12.05 0.01 -7.57
N VAL A 79 -11.67 -0.76 -8.60
CA VAL A 79 -10.26 -0.91 -9.05
C VAL A 79 -9.57 0.43 -9.31
N LYS A 80 -10.31 1.45 -9.77
CA LYS A 80 -9.80 2.81 -9.97
C LYS A 80 -9.11 3.41 -8.73
N PHE A 81 -9.54 3.03 -7.53
CA PHE A 81 -8.94 3.50 -6.27
C PHE A 81 -7.66 2.74 -5.92
N LEU A 82 -7.44 1.56 -6.49
CA LEU A 82 -6.24 0.74 -6.32
C LEU A 82 -5.08 1.17 -7.25
N VAL A 83 -5.40 1.79 -8.39
CA VAL A 83 -4.42 2.18 -9.42
C VAL A 83 -3.24 3.01 -8.86
N PRO A 84 -3.45 4.03 -8.00
CA PRO A 84 -2.34 4.79 -7.44
C PRO A 84 -1.36 3.94 -6.60
N ALA A 85 -1.88 3.05 -5.77
CA ALA A 85 -1.08 2.10 -4.98
C ALA A 85 -0.32 1.12 -5.91
N MET A 86 -0.98 0.62 -6.95
CA MET A 86 -0.34 -0.29 -7.91
C MET A 86 0.76 0.39 -8.74
N ARG A 87 0.65 1.69 -9.02
CA ARG A 87 1.74 2.45 -9.64
C ARG A 87 2.98 2.49 -8.74
N ILE A 88 2.78 2.70 -7.44
CA ILE A 88 3.87 2.66 -6.46
C ILE A 88 4.51 1.27 -6.44
N ARG A 89 3.70 0.21 -6.42
CA ARG A 89 4.18 -1.18 -6.49
C ARG A 89 5.04 -1.42 -7.73
N TYR A 90 4.57 -0.99 -8.90
CA TYR A 90 5.27 -1.17 -10.17
C TYR A 90 6.66 -0.53 -10.16
N GLU A 91 6.78 0.69 -9.62
CA GLU A 91 8.08 1.36 -9.48
C GLU A 91 9.00 0.64 -8.49
N ILE A 92 8.48 0.13 -7.38
CA ILE A 92 9.27 -0.64 -6.41
C ILE A 92 9.80 -1.93 -7.05
N ASP A 93 8.96 -2.67 -7.78
CA ASP A 93 9.37 -3.92 -8.46
C ASP A 93 10.44 -3.65 -9.53
N ARG A 94 10.30 -2.55 -10.26
CA ARG A 94 11.29 -2.09 -11.22
C ARG A 94 12.62 -1.78 -10.54
N LEU A 95 12.61 -1.02 -9.46
CA LEU A 95 13.82 -0.70 -8.68
C LEU A 95 14.50 -1.94 -8.12
N THR A 96 13.71 -2.90 -7.63
CA THR A 96 14.21 -4.17 -7.12
C THR A 96 14.96 -4.93 -8.23
N THR A 97 14.35 -5.02 -9.42
CA THR A 97 14.95 -5.67 -10.59
C THR A 97 16.23 -4.96 -11.04
N GLU A 98 16.23 -3.63 -11.03
CA GLU A 98 17.39 -2.81 -11.39
C GLU A 98 18.56 -3.00 -10.41
N LEU A 99 18.29 -3.13 -9.10
CA LEU A 99 19.30 -3.35 -8.06
C LEU A 99 19.87 -4.78 -8.05
N ASP A 100 19.18 -5.75 -8.65
CA ASP A 100 19.67 -7.12 -8.79
C ASP A 100 20.64 -7.29 -9.98
N ASP A 101 20.71 -6.32 -10.90
CA ASP A 101 21.61 -6.41 -12.06
C ASP A 101 23.07 -6.16 -11.63
N PRO A 102 23.99 -7.14 -11.78
CA PRO A 102 25.40 -6.98 -11.43
C PRO A 102 26.12 -5.94 -12.31
N MET A 103 25.55 -5.61 -13.47
CA MET A 103 26.04 -4.58 -14.37
C MET A 103 25.40 -3.22 -14.13
N PHE A 104 24.55 -3.07 -13.11
CA PHE A 104 23.88 -1.82 -12.80
C PHE A 104 24.90 -0.70 -12.57
N LYS A 105 25.08 0.13 -13.60
CA LYS A 105 25.75 1.41 -13.53
C LYS A 105 24.61 2.39 -13.46
N LEU A 106 24.32 2.99 -12.30
CA LEU A 106 23.38 4.11 -12.25
C LEU A 106 23.87 5.22 -13.19
N PRO A 107 23.23 5.55 -14.32
CA PRO A 107 22.88 6.95 -14.48
C PRO A 107 21.81 7.18 -13.41
N LEU A 108 22.04 8.05 -12.41
CA LEU A 108 20.94 8.49 -11.55
C LEU A 108 19.90 9.13 -12.48
N PRO A 109 18.82 8.44 -12.83
CA PRO A 109 17.90 8.95 -13.80
C PRO A 109 17.14 10.06 -13.10
N SER A 110 16.94 11.13 -13.85
CA SER A 110 15.89 12.09 -13.58
C SER A 110 14.47 11.53 -13.56
N ALA A 111 14.35 10.21 -13.73
CA ALA A 111 13.15 9.46 -13.99
C ALA A 111 12.60 8.69 -12.79
N TYR A 112 13.06 8.97 -11.55
CA TYR A 112 12.35 8.54 -10.33
C TYR A 112 11.59 9.67 -9.62
N PRO A 113 10.77 10.47 -10.33
CA PRO A 113 10.07 11.56 -9.69
C PRO A 113 9.19 11.01 -8.55
N LEU A 114 8.55 9.83 -8.72
CA LEU A 114 7.57 9.25 -7.79
C LEU A 114 8.06 8.97 -6.37
N LEU A 115 9.34 8.67 -6.16
CA LEU A 115 9.87 8.34 -4.83
C LEU A 115 10.65 9.47 -4.16
N LEU A 116 11.25 10.39 -4.92
CA LEU A 116 12.32 11.25 -4.43
C LEU A 116 11.97 12.73 -4.15
N ASP A 117 10.77 13.21 -4.50
CA ASP A 117 10.35 14.57 -4.12
C ASP A 117 9.83 14.63 -2.66
N SER A 118 10.50 15.43 -1.82
CA SER A 118 10.50 15.30 -0.36
C SER A 118 9.25 15.82 0.36
N ARG A 119 8.52 16.79 -0.21
CA ARG A 119 7.37 17.44 0.48
C ARG A 119 6.00 17.01 -0.02
N THR A 120 5.87 16.75 -1.32
CA THR A 120 4.58 16.47 -1.97
C THR A 120 4.21 14.98 -1.99
N ARG A 121 5.19 14.06 -1.84
CA ARG A 121 4.94 12.64 -2.14
C ARG A 121 4.66 11.71 -0.98
N THR A 122 5.12 11.96 0.26
CA THR A 122 4.65 11.14 1.40
C THR A 122 3.14 11.31 1.60
N TYR A 123 2.64 12.53 1.40
CA TYR A 123 1.22 12.83 1.32
C TYR A 123 0.55 12.07 0.16
N THR A 124 1.20 12.00 -1.01
CA THR A 124 0.67 11.27 -2.17
C THR A 124 0.61 9.75 -1.94
N LEU A 125 1.64 9.16 -1.31
CA LEU A 125 1.67 7.75 -0.91
C LEU A 125 0.55 7.45 0.09
N ARG A 126 0.51 8.21 1.20
CA ARG A 126 -0.54 8.07 2.21
C ARG A 126 -1.94 8.17 1.58
N LYS A 127 -2.17 9.20 0.78
CA LYS A 127 -3.43 9.41 0.05
C LYS A 127 -3.77 8.25 -0.88
N ALA A 128 -2.79 7.66 -1.57
CA ALA A 128 -3.02 6.51 -2.45
C ALA A 128 -3.57 5.31 -1.66
N PHE A 129 -2.98 5.01 -0.51
CA PHE A 129 -3.45 3.93 0.37
C PHE A 129 -4.80 4.26 1.01
N ASP A 130 -4.95 5.47 1.57
CA ASP A 130 -6.18 5.92 2.25
C ASP A 130 -7.38 5.99 1.30
N THR A 131 -7.15 6.35 0.02
CA THR A 131 -8.21 6.36 -0.99
C THR A 131 -8.78 4.96 -1.20
N TYR A 132 -7.93 3.93 -1.23
CA TYR A 132 -8.37 2.55 -1.39
C TYR A 132 -9.01 2.02 -0.10
N THR A 133 -8.34 2.14 1.05
CA THR A 133 -8.83 1.61 2.33
C THR A 133 -10.12 2.28 2.77
N GLY A 134 -10.25 3.60 2.59
CA GLY A 134 -11.47 4.35 2.89
C GLY A 134 -12.64 4.05 1.95
N SER A 135 -12.39 3.36 0.84
CA SER A 135 -13.42 2.94 -0.13
C SER A 135 -13.78 1.45 -0.03
N LEU A 136 -13.24 0.72 0.96
CA LEU A 136 -13.53 -0.69 1.14
C LEU A 136 -14.98 -0.91 1.57
N GLN A 137 -15.62 -1.87 0.92
CA GLN A 137 -16.94 -2.37 1.27
C GLN A 137 -16.77 -3.75 1.89
N PHE A 138 -17.39 -3.95 3.04
CA PHE A 138 -17.36 -5.20 3.79
C PHE A 138 -18.71 -5.90 3.67
N GLY A 139 -18.67 -7.23 3.50
CA GLY A 139 -19.88 -8.06 3.56
C GLY A 139 -20.37 -8.27 5.00
N GLU A 140 -21.54 -8.89 5.12
CA GLU A 140 -22.11 -9.30 6.41
C GLU A 140 -21.44 -10.56 6.98
N ASP A 141 -20.75 -11.32 6.14
CA ASP A 141 -20.11 -12.59 6.49
C ASP A 141 -18.58 -12.49 6.52
N TYR A 142 -17.94 -13.36 7.29
CA TYR A 142 -16.48 -13.53 7.29
C TYR A 142 -16.07 -14.99 7.18
N THR A 143 -14.85 -15.23 6.67
CA THR A 143 -14.26 -16.57 6.63
C THR A 143 -13.28 -16.74 7.79
N LEU A 144 -13.52 -17.75 8.63
CA LEU A 144 -12.61 -18.10 9.72
C LEU A 144 -11.57 -19.13 9.24
N ASN A 145 -10.30 -18.70 9.14
CA ASN A 145 -9.15 -19.52 8.74
C ASN A 145 -8.63 -20.38 9.91
N VAL A 146 -9.49 -21.20 10.52
CA VAL A 146 -9.12 -22.16 11.57
C VAL A 146 -9.56 -23.56 11.19
N GLU A 147 -8.86 -24.56 11.70
CA GLU A 147 -9.21 -25.97 11.49
C GLU A 147 -10.60 -26.30 12.07
N GLY A 148 -11.25 -27.33 11.51
CA GLY A 148 -12.62 -27.70 11.90
C GLY A 148 -12.77 -28.08 13.37
N GLY A 149 -11.73 -28.68 13.98
CA GLY A 149 -11.71 -29.01 15.42
C GLY A 149 -11.74 -27.74 16.28
N GLN A 150 -10.81 -26.82 16.01
CA GLN A 150 -10.70 -25.53 16.71
C GLN A 150 -11.96 -24.67 16.50
N ARG A 151 -12.53 -24.65 15.29
CA ARG A 151 -13.80 -23.96 15.02
C ARG A 151 -14.92 -24.46 15.92
N LYS A 152 -15.05 -25.78 16.08
CA LYS A 152 -16.08 -26.39 16.95
C LYS A 152 -15.85 -26.02 18.41
N GLU A 153 -14.60 -25.98 18.85
CA GLU A 153 -14.25 -25.54 20.21
C GLU A 153 -14.62 -24.07 20.45
N MET A 154 -14.30 -23.18 19.51
CA MET A 154 -14.67 -21.77 19.59
C MET A 154 -16.19 -21.57 19.63
N ILE A 155 -16.95 -22.36 18.86
CA ILE A 155 -18.42 -22.34 18.88
C ILE A 155 -18.94 -22.76 20.27
N ARG A 156 -18.38 -23.80 20.89
CA ARG A 156 -18.82 -24.27 22.21
C ARG A 156 -18.53 -23.26 23.32
N ASN A 157 -17.48 -22.47 23.15
CA ASN A 157 -17.02 -21.48 24.12
C ASN A 157 -17.55 -20.07 23.84
N ASP A 158 -18.47 -19.89 22.87
CA ASP A 158 -18.95 -18.58 22.39
C ASP A 158 -17.80 -17.59 22.06
N ALA A 159 -16.68 -18.12 21.58
CA ALA A 159 -15.44 -17.38 21.34
C ALA A 159 -15.25 -17.00 19.86
N LEU A 160 -16.33 -17.02 19.06
CA LEU A 160 -16.27 -16.59 17.66
C LEU A 160 -16.14 -15.06 17.59
N PRO A 161 -15.22 -14.52 16.77
CA PRO A 161 -15.12 -13.09 16.58
C PRO A 161 -16.40 -12.56 15.93
N SER A 162 -16.81 -11.37 16.34
CA SER A 162 -17.85 -10.63 15.65
C SER A 162 -17.34 -10.12 14.29
N VAL A 163 -18.26 -9.91 13.34
CA VAL A 163 -17.94 -9.31 12.03
C VAL A 163 -17.19 -7.99 12.21
N LYS A 164 -17.62 -7.13 13.15
CA LYS A 164 -16.97 -5.86 13.47
C LYS A 164 -15.52 -6.05 13.94
N GLN A 165 -15.24 -7.05 14.78
CA GLN A 165 -13.88 -7.35 15.23
C GLN A 165 -13.00 -7.80 14.05
N THR A 166 -13.53 -8.65 13.17
CA THR A 166 -12.80 -9.11 11.97
C THR A 166 -12.50 -7.96 11.01
N ILE A 167 -13.46 -7.07 10.77
CA ILE A 167 -13.27 -5.86 9.94
C ILE A 167 -12.21 -4.94 10.55
N THR A 168 -12.32 -4.68 11.86
CA THR A 168 -11.36 -3.81 12.57
C THR A 168 -9.95 -4.38 12.47
N ALA A 169 -9.79 -5.69 12.69
CA ALA A 169 -8.49 -6.35 12.57
C ALA A 169 -7.90 -6.30 11.15
N ASP A 170 -8.72 -6.44 10.09
CA ASP A 170 -8.27 -6.30 8.70
C ASP A 170 -7.80 -4.87 8.40
N LEU A 171 -8.56 -3.87 8.84
CA LEU A 171 -8.21 -2.46 8.66
C LEU A 171 -6.94 -2.08 9.43
N ASP A 172 -6.81 -2.53 10.68
CA ASP A 172 -5.62 -2.30 11.52
C ASP A 172 -4.37 -2.90 10.87
N LEU A 173 -4.48 -4.09 10.29
CA LEU A 173 -3.36 -4.75 9.60
C LEU A 173 -2.94 -3.97 8.34
N ARG A 174 -3.89 -3.45 7.56
CA ARG A 174 -3.59 -2.60 6.40
C ARG A 174 -2.93 -1.29 6.82
N ASP A 175 -3.41 -0.70 7.89
CA ASP A 175 -2.87 0.54 8.45
C ASP A 175 -1.44 0.34 8.98
N LEU A 176 -1.17 -0.80 9.61
CA LEU A 176 0.18 -1.22 10.00
C LEU A 176 1.11 -1.26 8.79
N TYR A 177 0.79 -2.04 7.77
CA TYR A 177 1.65 -2.17 6.57
C TYR A 177 1.79 -0.84 5.81
N ARG A 178 0.74 -0.02 5.73
CA ARG A 178 0.84 1.34 5.18
C ARG A 178 1.86 2.17 5.95
N ASN A 179 1.81 2.16 7.28
CA ASN A 179 2.73 2.93 8.11
C ASN A 179 4.17 2.42 7.97
N GLU A 180 4.37 1.11 7.88
CA GLU A 180 5.68 0.53 7.61
C GLU A 180 6.21 0.91 6.22
N ILE A 181 5.37 0.92 5.19
CA ILE A 181 5.73 1.41 3.84
C ILE A 181 6.19 2.87 3.91
N LEU A 182 5.42 3.73 4.58
CA LEU A 182 5.75 5.16 4.71
C LEU A 182 7.07 5.36 5.46
N THR A 183 7.31 4.59 6.52
CA THR A 183 8.55 4.63 7.31
C THR A 183 9.74 4.16 6.47
N THR A 184 9.63 3.01 5.81
CA THR A 184 10.72 2.50 4.95
C THR A 184 11.05 3.47 3.80
N VAL A 185 10.05 4.17 3.24
CA VAL A 185 10.31 5.23 2.24
C VAL A 185 11.05 6.42 2.86
N GLN A 186 10.76 6.80 4.10
CA GLN A 186 11.50 7.84 4.81
C GLN A 186 12.94 7.40 5.09
N ASP A 187 13.14 6.16 5.52
CA ASP A 187 14.46 5.58 5.75
C ASP A 187 15.27 5.54 4.44
N LEU A 188 14.68 5.06 3.34
CA LEU A 188 15.31 5.02 2.02
C LEU A 188 15.75 6.41 1.54
N ARG A 189 14.97 7.45 1.86
CA ARG A 189 15.33 8.83 1.53
C ARG A 189 16.46 9.35 2.40
N ALA A 190 16.41 9.10 3.70
CA ALA A 190 17.46 9.50 4.62
C ALA A 190 18.80 8.87 4.21
N GLU A 191 18.76 7.59 3.82
CA GLU A 191 19.92 6.87 3.33
C GLU A 191 20.44 7.45 2.02
N LEU A 192 19.57 7.71 1.05
CA LEU A 192 19.98 8.34 -0.20
C LEU A 192 20.60 9.73 0.02
N ASP A 193 20.04 10.53 0.93
CA ASP A 193 20.57 11.85 1.28
C ASP A 193 21.92 11.76 2.01
N PHE A 194 22.12 10.73 2.84
CA PHE A 194 23.40 10.43 3.49
C PHE A 194 24.45 10.07 2.44
N GLU A 195 24.10 9.19 1.50
CA GLU A 195 25.01 8.71 0.46
C GLU A 195 25.43 9.79 -0.53
N GLN A 196 24.56 10.77 -0.78
CA GLN A 196 24.92 11.96 -1.57
C GLN A 196 26.01 12.81 -0.92
N ARG A 197 26.09 12.81 0.42
CA ARG A 197 27.06 13.56 1.21
C ARG A 197 28.33 12.74 1.50
N SER A 198 28.22 11.41 1.44
CA SER A 198 29.33 10.47 1.59
C SER A 198 30.17 10.37 0.31
N ASP A 199 31.41 9.90 0.46
CA ASP A 199 32.29 9.52 -0.66
C ASP A 199 32.28 8.00 -0.91
N LEU A 200 31.68 7.22 -0.01
CA LEU A 200 31.52 5.78 -0.11
C LEU A 200 30.03 5.48 -0.17
N VAL A 201 29.57 4.87 -1.27
CA VAL A 201 28.18 4.43 -1.45
C VAL A 201 28.06 2.97 -1.03
N ASP A 202 27.31 2.70 0.04
CA ASP A 202 26.89 1.37 0.45
C ASP A 202 25.57 0.99 -0.25
N VAL A 203 25.72 0.32 -1.38
CA VAL A 203 24.56 -0.20 -2.14
C VAL A 203 23.81 -1.29 -1.36
N GLY A 204 24.44 -1.93 -0.38
CA GLY A 204 23.85 -3.00 0.40
C GLY A 204 22.68 -2.53 1.26
N GLU A 205 22.83 -1.40 1.96
CA GLU A 205 21.78 -0.84 2.81
C GLU A 205 20.59 -0.34 2.00
N LEU A 206 20.84 0.39 0.90
CA LEU A 206 19.81 0.82 -0.03
C LEU A 206 19.02 -0.36 -0.62
N LYS A 207 19.72 -1.44 -1.00
CA LYS A 207 19.07 -2.67 -1.48
C LYS A 207 18.17 -3.28 -0.41
N GLY A 208 18.66 -3.41 0.82
CA GLY A 208 17.87 -3.94 1.93
C GLY A 208 16.61 -3.13 2.21
N LEU A 209 16.68 -1.79 2.11
CA LEU A 209 15.52 -0.91 2.27
C LEU A 209 14.50 -1.06 1.13
N VAL A 210 14.95 -1.23 -0.13
CA VAL A 210 14.05 -1.47 -1.27
C VAL A 210 13.37 -2.84 -1.18
N GLU A 211 14.10 -3.88 -0.78
CA GLU A 211 13.52 -5.22 -0.56
C GLU A 211 12.48 -5.20 0.57
N LYS A 212 12.79 -4.53 1.68
CA LYS A 212 11.83 -4.33 2.78
C LYS A 212 10.57 -3.60 2.31
N LEU A 213 10.73 -2.56 1.51
CA LEU A 213 9.62 -1.80 0.92
C LEU A 213 8.78 -2.69 -0.01
N ALA A 214 9.41 -3.49 -0.87
CA ALA A 214 8.74 -4.44 -1.77
C ALA A 214 7.94 -5.50 -1.01
N ASN A 215 8.50 -6.00 0.10
CA ASN A 215 7.83 -6.96 0.97
C ASN A 215 6.63 -6.35 1.68
N ASN A 216 6.76 -5.17 2.28
CA ASN A 216 5.63 -4.51 2.96
C ASN A 216 4.50 -4.18 1.99
N MET A 217 4.86 -3.74 0.76
CA MET A 217 3.88 -3.52 -0.30
C MET A 217 3.18 -4.81 -0.73
N ARG A 218 3.90 -5.95 -0.77
CA ARG A 218 3.31 -7.26 -1.05
C ARG A 218 2.28 -7.62 0.02
N LEU A 219 2.64 -7.50 1.29
CA LEU A 219 1.76 -7.81 2.42
C LEU A 219 0.51 -6.92 2.45
N TRP A 220 0.64 -5.63 2.19
CA TRP A 220 -0.52 -4.73 2.06
C TRP A 220 -1.47 -5.17 0.93
N LEU A 221 -0.91 -5.62 -0.20
CA LEU A 221 -1.68 -6.11 -1.35
C LEU A 221 -2.31 -7.50 -1.13
N GLU A 222 -1.83 -8.33 -0.21
CA GLU A 222 -2.38 -9.68 0.06
C GLU A 222 -3.84 -9.66 0.51
N GLY A 223 -4.25 -8.57 1.17
CA GLY A 223 -5.64 -8.29 1.54
C GLY A 223 -6.57 -8.01 0.35
N ILE A 224 -6.05 -7.91 -0.88
CA ILE A 224 -6.80 -7.61 -2.10
C ILE A 224 -6.98 -8.88 -2.94
N SER A 225 -8.05 -8.94 -3.74
CA SER A 225 -8.27 -10.04 -4.70
C SER A 225 -7.12 -10.07 -5.74
N LYS A 226 -6.83 -11.26 -6.29
CA LYS A 226 -5.75 -11.37 -7.28
C LYS A 226 -6.14 -10.70 -8.60
N GLU A 227 -7.43 -10.79 -8.92
CA GLU A 227 -8.09 -10.26 -10.10
C GLU A 227 -7.97 -8.73 -10.13
N ASP A 228 -8.36 -8.04 -9.04
CA ASP A 228 -8.29 -6.57 -8.98
C ASP A 228 -6.84 -6.07 -9.07
N ARG A 229 -5.89 -6.77 -8.44
CA ARG A 229 -4.46 -6.44 -8.54
C ARG A 229 -3.97 -6.54 -9.98
N GLN A 230 -4.35 -7.60 -10.69
CA GLN A 230 -3.94 -7.80 -12.07
C GLN A 230 -4.55 -6.74 -13.00
N THR A 231 -5.86 -6.46 -12.87
CA THR A 231 -6.53 -5.42 -13.64
C THR A 231 -5.91 -4.04 -13.39
N ALA A 232 -5.64 -3.69 -12.13
CA ALA A 232 -4.98 -2.43 -11.79
C ALA A 232 -3.55 -2.35 -12.36
N LEU A 233 -2.79 -3.44 -12.35
CA LEU A 233 -1.45 -3.51 -12.94
C LEU A 233 -1.48 -3.28 -14.45
N GLU A 234 -2.44 -3.87 -15.16
CA GLU A 234 -2.61 -3.68 -16.60
C GLU A 234 -2.94 -2.22 -16.94
N ILE A 235 -3.79 -1.57 -16.14
CA ILE A 235 -4.07 -0.13 -16.27
C ILE A 235 -2.77 0.69 -16.10
N VAL A 236 -1.95 0.36 -15.10
CA VAL A 236 -0.67 1.05 -14.86
C VAL A 236 0.28 0.88 -16.05
N LYS A 237 0.45 -0.35 -16.54
CA LYS A 237 1.32 -0.67 -17.68
C LYS A 237 0.90 0.06 -18.96
N ASN A 238 -0.40 0.20 -19.20
CA ASN A 238 -0.92 0.90 -20.38
C ASN A 238 -0.85 2.44 -20.24
N SER A 239 -0.60 2.95 -19.03
CA SER A 239 -0.52 4.40 -18.74
C SER A 239 0.90 4.97 -18.71
N THR A 240 1.91 4.10 -18.80
CA THR A 240 3.34 4.43 -18.69
C THR A 240 4.00 4.30 -20.05
#